data_AF-A0A0F9SFV0-F1
#
_entry.id   AF-A0A0F9SFV0-F1
#
_cell.length_a   1.000
_cell.length_b   1.000
_cell.length_c   1.000
_cell.angle_alpha   90.00
_cell.angle_beta   90.00
_cell.angle_gamma   90.00
#
_symmetry.space_group_name_H-M   'P 1'
#
loop_
_entity.id
_entity.type
_entity.pdbx_description
1 polymer ?
#
loop_
_entity_poly.entity_id
_entity_poly.type
_entity_poly.pdbx_seq_one_letter_code
_entity_poly.pdbx_strand_id
1 'polypeptide(L)'
;EGNEATCANDFVDEGKGYSLVLSSTEMQAARIVVYVVDSATKVWLDESIVIETYGNASAMHAMDLDTTVPTVAEIQAEIEENGASLLDTIRDDLASGTDGLGAIKTDTAAILLDTGTDGVVLKAAGLAADAVDEILDEVIEGTTTLRQAIILMLAHHGGKSSGGGTATLVYRNISDNKDALTFTTDANGNRSAVVRNP
;
A
#
# COMPACT_ATOMS: atom_id res chain seq x y z
N GLU A 1 -48.20 26.27 43.33
CA GLU A 1 -47.41 27.49 43.56
C GLU A 1 -47.26 27.66 45.07
N GLY A 2 -46.12 28.17 45.53
CA GLY A 2 -45.95 28.52 46.95
C GLY A 2 -46.78 29.74 47.31
N ASN A 3 -46.94 30.02 48.61
CA ASN A 3 -47.61 31.25 49.05
C ASN A 3 -46.91 32.48 48.44
N GLU A 4 -47.70 33.48 48.02
CA GLU A 4 -47.19 34.78 47.59
C GLU A 4 -46.32 35.37 48.71
N ALA A 5 -45.08 35.69 48.37
CA ALA A 5 -44.14 36.35 49.27
C ALA A 5 -43.51 37.53 48.52
N THR A 6 -43.43 38.68 49.18
CA THR A 6 -42.66 39.82 48.67
C THR A 6 -41.19 39.42 48.55
N CYS A 7 -40.53 39.86 47.49
CA CYS A 7 -39.09 39.71 47.33
C CYS A 7 -38.36 40.34 48.53
N ALA A 8 -37.23 39.75 48.92
CA ALA A 8 -36.48 40.23 50.09
C ALA A 8 -35.90 41.65 49.89
N ASN A 9 -35.76 42.08 48.63
CA ASN A 9 -35.32 43.42 48.24
C ASN A 9 -36.49 44.13 47.54
N ASP A 10 -36.94 45.27 48.07
CA ASP A 10 -37.97 46.09 47.42
C ASP A 10 -37.49 46.67 46.07
N PHE A 11 -38.44 47.02 45.21
CA PHE A 11 -38.16 47.74 43.96
C PHE A 11 -37.45 49.07 44.23
N VAL A 12 -36.45 49.38 43.41
CA VAL A 12 -35.72 50.65 43.47
C VAL A 12 -36.04 51.48 42.23
N ASP A 13 -36.49 52.72 42.42
CA ASP A 13 -36.64 53.70 41.34
C ASP A 13 -35.27 54.29 40.97
N GLU A 14 -34.82 54.04 39.74
CA GLU A 14 -33.55 54.52 39.18
C GLU A 14 -33.71 55.85 38.40
N GLY A 15 -34.87 56.48 38.49
CA GLY A 15 -35.23 57.76 37.86
C GLY A 15 -35.67 57.65 36.39
N LYS A 16 -35.30 56.58 35.67
CA LYS A 16 -35.77 56.28 34.30
C LYS A 16 -36.47 54.92 34.18
N GLY A 17 -36.53 54.15 35.25
CA GLY A 17 -37.09 52.80 35.32
C GLY A 17 -36.91 52.21 36.71
N TYR A 18 -37.48 51.04 36.94
CA TYR A 18 -37.37 50.33 38.22
C TYR A 18 -36.38 49.17 38.10
N SER A 19 -35.57 48.94 39.13
CA SER A 19 -34.73 47.76 39.26
C SER A 19 -35.29 46.82 40.34
N LEU A 20 -35.16 45.52 40.11
CA LEU A 20 -35.50 44.46 41.07
C LEU A 20 -34.33 43.49 41.13
N VAL A 21 -33.70 43.38 42.30
CA VAL A 21 -32.58 42.45 42.51
C VAL A 21 -33.12 41.12 43.02
N LEU A 22 -33.12 40.13 42.13
CA LEU A 22 -33.47 38.74 42.46
C LEU A 22 -32.27 38.06 43.13
N SER A 23 -32.48 37.51 44.33
CA SER A 23 -31.48 36.73 45.06
C SER A 23 -31.22 35.38 44.40
N SER A 24 -30.11 34.73 44.77
CA SER A 24 -29.82 33.36 44.33
C SER A 24 -30.90 32.35 44.74
N THR A 25 -31.65 32.62 45.80
CA THR A 25 -32.76 31.78 46.26
C THR A 25 -34.03 32.02 45.44
N GLU A 26 -34.36 33.28 45.12
CA GLU A 26 -35.50 33.60 44.25
C GLU A 26 -35.26 33.09 42.82
N MET A 27 -34.01 33.16 42.34
CA MET A 27 -33.59 32.58 41.06
C MET A 27 -33.62 31.04 41.03
N GLN A 28 -33.90 30.37 42.16
CA GLN A 28 -34.22 28.94 42.20
C GLN A 28 -35.71 28.66 42.05
N ALA A 29 -36.59 29.66 41.88
CA ALA A 29 -38.01 29.39 41.59
C ALA A 29 -38.20 28.99 40.12
N ALA A 30 -39.01 27.97 39.84
CA ALA A 30 -39.28 27.55 38.46
C ALA A 30 -39.91 28.67 37.60
N ARG A 31 -40.72 29.51 38.23
CA ARG A 31 -41.34 30.69 37.63
C ARG A 31 -41.42 31.78 38.68
N ILE A 32 -41.10 33.01 38.26
CA ILE A 32 -41.28 34.22 39.05
C ILE A 32 -42.32 35.07 38.33
N VAL A 33 -43.34 35.53 39.04
CA VAL A 33 -44.35 36.46 38.52
C VAL A 33 -44.19 37.78 39.25
N VAL A 34 -43.92 38.83 38.50
CA VAL A 34 -43.81 40.19 39.00
C VAL A 34 -45.10 40.92 38.66
N TYR A 35 -45.91 41.22 39.68
CA TYR A 35 -47.06 42.08 39.53
C TYR A 35 -46.60 43.52 39.65
N VAL A 36 -46.80 44.27 38.59
CA VAL A 36 -46.70 45.72 38.68
C VAL A 36 -48.13 46.16 38.99
N VAL A 37 -48.33 46.92 40.09
CA VAL A 37 -49.62 47.51 40.47
C VAL A 37 -49.49 49.02 40.63
N ASP A 38 -50.42 49.79 40.08
CA ASP A 38 -50.38 51.25 40.11
C ASP A 38 -50.81 51.86 41.46
N SER A 39 -50.39 53.10 41.68
CA SER A 39 -50.86 53.95 42.79
C SER A 39 -52.31 54.42 42.58
N ALA A 40 -52.91 55.05 43.60
CA ALA A 40 -54.34 55.40 43.64
C ALA A 40 -54.87 56.22 42.43
N THR A 41 -54.00 56.87 41.65
CA THR A 41 -54.36 57.48 40.36
C THR A 41 -53.68 56.70 39.24
N LYS A 42 -54.46 56.04 38.36
CA LYS A 42 -53.92 55.20 37.28
C LYS A 42 -53.13 56.01 36.24
N VAL A 43 -51.83 55.76 36.18
CA VAL A 43 -50.85 56.19 35.17
C VAL A 43 -50.53 55.05 34.17
N TRP A 44 -50.65 53.77 34.56
CA TRP A 44 -50.40 52.62 33.66
C TRP A 44 -51.32 51.41 33.97
N LEU A 45 -51.38 50.43 33.06
CA LEU A 45 -52.23 49.23 33.20
C LEU A 45 -51.59 48.26 34.20
N ASP A 46 -52.37 47.68 35.11
CA ASP A 46 -51.89 46.65 36.02
C ASP A 46 -51.54 45.40 35.20
N GLU A 47 -50.25 45.10 35.10
CA GLU A 47 -49.71 44.06 34.23
C GLU A 47 -48.79 43.15 35.03
N SER A 48 -48.70 41.89 34.60
CA SER A 48 -47.80 40.90 35.20
C SER A 48 -46.66 40.56 34.24
N ILE A 49 -45.42 40.61 34.72
CA ILE A 49 -44.24 40.11 34.02
C ILE A 49 -43.97 38.70 34.51
N VAL A 50 -43.96 37.71 33.60
CA VAL A 50 -43.62 36.33 33.91
C VAL A 50 -42.18 36.05 33.50
N ILE A 51 -41.37 35.60 34.45
CA ILE A 51 -39.97 35.22 34.25
C ILE A 51 -39.84 33.72 34.50
N GLU A 52 -39.37 32.97 33.51
CA GLU A 52 -38.99 31.56 33.66
C GLU A 52 -37.47 31.49 33.92
N THR A 53 -37.06 30.91 35.04
CA THR A 53 -35.65 30.94 35.46
C THR A 53 -34.95 29.65 35.07
N TYR A 54 -33.75 29.76 34.48
CA TYR A 54 -32.88 28.60 34.21
C TYR A 54 -32.10 28.13 35.46
N GLY A 55 -32.43 28.66 36.64
CA GLY A 55 -31.78 28.31 37.91
C GLY A 55 -32.47 27.18 38.68
N ASN A 56 -33.67 26.75 38.25
CA ASN A 56 -34.39 25.59 38.80
C ASN A 56 -34.38 24.41 37.82
N ALA A 57 -34.05 23.21 38.30
CA ALA A 57 -34.06 21.99 37.51
C ALA A 57 -35.42 21.66 36.85
N SER A 58 -36.56 22.08 37.44
CA SER A 58 -37.90 21.90 36.89
C SER A 58 -38.33 22.99 35.89
N ALA A 59 -37.50 24.01 35.67
CA ALA A 59 -37.69 25.04 34.64
C ALA A 59 -36.68 24.92 33.49
N MET A 60 -35.74 23.98 33.58
CA MET A 60 -34.93 23.58 32.45
C MET A 60 -35.83 22.84 31.46
N HIS A 61 -35.94 23.35 30.23
CA HIS A 61 -36.44 22.54 29.14
C HIS A 61 -35.56 21.29 29.01
N ALA A 62 -36.18 20.12 28.87
CA ALA A 62 -35.43 18.92 28.55
C ALA A 62 -34.62 19.18 27.28
N MET A 63 -33.35 18.78 27.29
CA MET A 63 -32.56 18.70 26.07
C MET A 63 -33.39 17.91 25.06
N ASP A 64 -33.73 18.53 23.94
CA ASP A 64 -34.51 17.88 22.88
C ASP A 64 -33.63 16.80 22.24
N LEU A 65 -33.80 15.57 22.73
CA LEU A 65 -33.15 14.37 22.23
C LEU A 65 -34.04 13.62 21.23
N ASP A 66 -35.25 14.11 20.92
CA ASP A 66 -36.23 13.38 20.12
C ASP A 66 -36.31 13.83 18.65
N THR A 67 -35.87 15.06 18.33
CA THR A 67 -35.92 15.56 16.93
C THR A 67 -34.58 15.69 16.23
N THR A 68 -33.45 15.70 16.97
CA THR A 68 -32.13 16.05 16.39
C THR A 68 -30.99 15.09 16.72
N VAL A 69 -31.13 14.22 17.73
CA VAL A 69 -30.07 13.27 18.09
C VAL A 69 -30.38 11.91 17.46
N PRO A 70 -29.47 11.36 16.63
CA PRO A 70 -29.69 10.05 16.04
C PRO A 70 -29.78 8.99 17.14
N THR A 71 -30.74 8.09 17.00
CA THR A 71 -30.91 6.94 17.88
C THR A 71 -29.72 5.99 17.76
N VAL A 72 -29.50 5.15 18.77
CA VAL A 72 -28.47 4.10 18.72
C VAL A 72 -28.67 3.18 17.51
N ALA A 73 -29.92 2.93 17.11
CA ALA A 73 -30.24 2.12 15.95
C ALA A 73 -29.84 2.79 14.63
N GLU A 74 -30.06 4.10 14.49
CA GLU A 74 -29.65 4.87 13.31
C GLU A 74 -28.11 4.96 13.23
N ILE A 75 -27.45 5.24 14.36
CA ILE A 75 -25.98 5.23 14.44
C ILE A 75 -25.42 3.86 14.04
N GLN A 76 -26.02 2.79 14.55
CA GLN A 76 -25.56 1.43 14.23
C GLN A 76 -25.76 1.10 12.75
N ALA A 77 -26.89 1.47 12.16
CA ALA A 77 -27.16 1.27 10.74
C ALA A 77 -26.15 2.03 9.87
N GLU A 78 -25.86 3.30 10.19
CA GLU A 78 -24.87 4.09 9.46
C GLU A 78 -23.46 3.49 9.56
N ILE A 79 -23.06 2.97 10.72
CA ILE A 79 -21.75 2.33 10.91
C ILE A 79 -21.63 1.05 10.08
N GLU A 80 -22.69 0.24 10.04
CA GLU A 80 -22.72 -1.00 9.25
C GLU A 80 -22.66 -0.69 7.74
N GLU A 81 -23.40 0.32 7.28
CA GLU A 81 -23.37 0.77 5.88
C GLU A 81 -21.99 1.31 5.48
N ASN A 82 -21.43 2.22 6.29
CA ASN A 82 -20.09 2.76 6.06
C ASN A 82 -19.02 1.65 6.07
N GLY A 83 -19.12 0.71 7.00
CA GLY A 83 -18.23 -0.46 7.07
C GLY A 83 -18.33 -1.33 5.82
N ALA A 84 -19.53 -1.60 5.34
CA ALA A 84 -19.76 -2.37 4.12
C ALA A 84 -19.18 -1.66 2.89
N SER A 85 -19.39 -0.36 2.76
CA SER A 85 -18.87 0.47 1.66
C SER A 85 -17.34 0.48 1.62
N LEU A 86 -16.67 0.67 2.77
CA LEU A 86 -15.21 0.63 2.86
C LEU A 86 -14.65 -0.76 2.51
N LEU A 87 -15.28 -1.82 3.01
CA LEU A 87 -14.87 -3.19 2.70
C LEU A 87 -15.08 -3.54 1.22
N ASP A 88 -16.04 -2.91 0.56
CA ASP A 88 -16.30 -3.09 -0.86
C ASP A 88 -15.22 -2.42 -1.70
N THR A 89 -14.90 -1.16 -1.39
CA THR A 89 -13.82 -0.43 -2.08
C THR A 89 -12.48 -1.16 -1.96
N ILE A 90 -12.12 -1.65 -0.77
CA ILE A 90 -10.88 -2.41 -0.57
C ILE A 90 -10.88 -3.72 -1.38
N ARG A 91 -12.04 -4.40 -1.48
CA ARG A 91 -12.16 -5.63 -2.27
C ARG A 91 -12.07 -5.36 -3.76
N ASP A 92 -12.68 -4.28 -4.23
CA ASP A 92 -12.61 -3.83 -5.61
C ASP A 92 -11.16 -3.48 -5.99
N ASP A 93 -10.44 -2.74 -5.16
CA ASP A 93 -9.03 -2.41 -5.38
C ASP A 93 -8.15 -3.69 -5.39
N LEU A 94 -8.44 -4.70 -4.56
CA LEU A 94 -7.68 -5.96 -4.53
C LEU A 94 -8.01 -6.91 -5.70
N ALA A 95 -9.21 -6.79 -6.26
CA ALA A 95 -9.70 -7.62 -7.36
C ALA A 95 -9.47 -7.00 -8.75
N SER A 96 -9.49 -5.67 -8.82
CA SER A 96 -9.06 -4.84 -9.93
C SER A 96 -7.66 -5.29 -10.37
N GLY A 97 -7.43 -5.43 -11.67
CA GLY A 97 -6.10 -5.77 -12.20
C GLY A 97 -5.25 -4.53 -12.51
N THR A 98 -5.75 -3.33 -12.19
CA THR A 98 -5.33 -2.08 -12.85
C THR A 98 -4.95 -0.93 -11.91
N ASP A 99 -5.33 -0.96 -10.63
CA ASP A 99 -4.92 0.04 -9.63
C ASP A 99 -3.78 -0.49 -8.73
N GLY A 100 -3.33 0.28 -7.74
CA GLY A 100 -2.11 0.03 -6.98
C GLY A 100 -1.88 -1.42 -6.54
N LEU A 101 -2.81 -2.02 -5.79
CA LEU A 101 -2.64 -3.38 -5.28
C LEU A 101 -2.98 -4.44 -6.34
N GLY A 102 -3.94 -4.14 -7.21
CA GLY A 102 -4.26 -4.94 -8.39
C GLY A 102 -3.10 -5.13 -9.37
N ALA A 103 -2.40 -4.04 -9.67
CA ALA A 103 -1.21 -4.01 -10.50
C ALA A 103 -0.07 -4.83 -9.88
N ILE A 104 0.15 -4.70 -8.56
CA ILE A 104 1.14 -5.53 -7.84
C ILE A 104 0.80 -7.02 -7.98
N LYS A 105 -0.47 -7.41 -7.87
CA LYS A 105 -0.90 -8.80 -8.04
C LYS A 105 -0.64 -9.30 -9.47
N THR A 106 -0.93 -8.46 -10.47
CA THR A 106 -0.64 -8.75 -11.89
C THR A 106 0.85 -8.91 -12.13
N ASP A 107 1.68 -7.99 -11.63
CA ASP A 107 3.13 -8.04 -11.76
C ASP A 107 3.72 -9.26 -11.03
N THR A 108 3.22 -9.57 -9.83
CA THR A 108 3.66 -10.75 -9.08
C THR A 108 3.29 -12.04 -9.79
N ALA A 109 2.12 -12.09 -10.45
CA ALA A 109 1.76 -13.23 -11.30
C ALA A 109 2.67 -13.33 -12.53
N ALA A 110 3.03 -12.21 -13.15
CA ALA A 110 3.98 -12.19 -14.26
C ALA A 110 5.38 -12.64 -13.84
N ILE A 111 5.85 -12.24 -12.66
CA ILE A 111 7.10 -12.71 -12.06
C ILE A 111 7.01 -14.23 -11.81
N LEU A 112 5.91 -14.70 -11.23
CA LEU A 112 5.74 -16.14 -10.98
C LEU A 112 5.71 -16.95 -12.29
N LEU A 113 5.21 -16.39 -13.38
CA LEU A 113 5.32 -17.01 -14.72
C LEU A 113 6.78 -17.10 -15.20
N ASP A 114 7.61 -16.12 -14.86
CA ASP A 114 9.03 -16.08 -15.26
C ASP A 114 9.92 -16.93 -14.34
N THR A 115 9.55 -17.13 -13.07
CA THR A 115 10.43 -17.76 -12.07
C THR A 115 9.86 -19.02 -11.39
N GLY A 116 8.57 -19.31 -11.51
CA GLY A 116 7.83 -20.17 -10.58
C GLY A 116 7.78 -21.67 -10.89
N THR A 117 8.04 -22.09 -12.12
CA THR A 117 8.00 -23.53 -12.47
C THR A 117 9.35 -24.10 -12.86
N ASP A 118 10.20 -23.36 -13.57
CA ASP A 118 11.49 -23.88 -14.08
C ASP A 118 12.67 -22.86 -13.98
N GLY A 119 12.49 -21.75 -13.26
CA GLY A 119 13.47 -20.64 -13.21
C GLY A 119 13.40 -19.69 -14.41
N VAL A 120 14.28 -18.68 -14.45
CA VAL A 120 14.33 -17.69 -15.54
C VAL A 120 14.55 -18.41 -16.86
N VAL A 121 13.60 -18.30 -17.80
CA VAL A 121 13.78 -18.84 -19.14
C VAL A 121 14.87 -18.02 -19.83
N LEU A 122 16.10 -18.54 -19.81
CA LEU A 122 17.21 -18.01 -20.62
C LEU A 122 16.89 -18.30 -22.09
N LYS A 123 16.13 -17.41 -22.73
CA LYS A 123 15.97 -17.44 -24.19
C LYS A 123 17.36 -17.38 -24.79
N ALA A 124 17.65 -18.18 -25.81
CA ALA A 124 18.98 -18.21 -26.45
C ALA A 124 19.45 -16.81 -26.91
N ALA A 125 18.53 -15.92 -27.31
CA ALA A 125 18.82 -14.53 -27.65
C ALA A 125 19.15 -13.63 -26.44
N GLY A 126 18.83 -14.06 -25.23
CA GLY A 126 19.10 -13.36 -23.97
C GLY A 126 20.40 -13.80 -23.28
N LEU A 127 21.08 -14.84 -23.78
CA LEU A 127 22.39 -15.21 -23.26
C LEU A 127 23.42 -14.24 -23.84
N ALA A 128 24.06 -13.46 -22.95
CA ALA A 128 25.08 -12.51 -23.35
C ALA A 128 26.31 -13.26 -23.90
N ALA A 129 27.02 -12.61 -24.84
CA ALA A 129 28.13 -13.26 -25.54
C ALA A 129 29.27 -13.65 -24.59
N ASP A 130 29.50 -12.87 -23.54
CA ASP A 130 30.44 -13.18 -22.46
C ASP A 130 30.07 -14.46 -21.72
N ALA A 131 28.80 -14.67 -21.37
CA ALA A 131 28.33 -15.89 -20.73
C ALA A 131 28.49 -17.13 -21.62
N VAL A 132 28.26 -16.98 -22.94
CA VAL A 132 28.53 -18.06 -23.91
C VAL A 132 30.03 -18.36 -23.96
N ASP A 133 30.88 -17.32 -23.96
CA ASP A 133 32.32 -17.49 -24.00
C ASP A 133 32.84 -18.16 -22.73
N GLU A 134 32.35 -17.80 -21.54
CA GLU A 134 32.69 -18.48 -20.29
C GLU A 134 32.32 -19.98 -20.32
N ILE A 135 31.13 -20.34 -20.82
CA ILE A 135 30.72 -21.75 -20.95
C ILE A 135 31.62 -22.51 -21.92
N LEU A 136 31.95 -21.92 -23.06
CA LEU A 136 32.77 -22.55 -24.08
C LEU A 136 34.26 -22.59 -23.70
N ASP A 137 34.72 -21.65 -22.89
CA ASP A 137 36.12 -21.57 -22.44
C ASP A 137 36.35 -22.29 -21.09
N GLU A 138 35.34 -22.97 -20.55
CA GLU A 138 35.49 -23.85 -19.39
C GLU A 138 36.47 -25.00 -19.69
N VAL A 139 37.42 -25.22 -18.77
CA VAL A 139 38.43 -26.26 -18.87
C VAL A 139 37.83 -27.62 -18.51
N ILE A 140 37.69 -28.51 -19.50
CA ILE A 140 37.06 -29.83 -19.31
C ILE A 140 38.07 -30.96 -19.10
N GLU A 141 39.32 -30.78 -19.55
CA GLU A 141 40.38 -31.79 -19.40
C GLU A 141 41.76 -31.13 -19.31
N GLY A 142 42.41 -31.23 -18.16
CA GLY A 142 43.77 -30.70 -17.94
C GLY A 142 43.81 -29.19 -18.14
N THR A 143 44.30 -28.75 -19.31
CA THR A 143 44.35 -27.33 -19.72
C THR A 143 43.52 -27.04 -20.97
N THR A 144 42.68 -27.98 -21.41
CA THR A 144 41.90 -27.90 -22.66
C THR A 144 40.47 -27.47 -22.34
N THR A 145 40.02 -26.40 -22.98
CA THR A 145 38.63 -25.90 -22.86
C THR A 145 37.65 -26.66 -23.75
N LEU A 146 36.34 -26.55 -23.48
CA LEU A 146 35.31 -27.16 -24.33
C LEU A 146 35.43 -26.71 -25.80
N ARG A 147 35.65 -25.42 -26.04
CA ARG A 147 35.87 -24.84 -27.37
C ARG A 147 37.09 -25.45 -28.03
N GLN A 148 38.20 -25.54 -27.31
CA GLN A 148 39.44 -26.11 -27.82
C GLN A 148 39.27 -27.59 -28.16
N ALA A 149 38.59 -28.37 -27.31
CA ALA A 149 38.31 -29.78 -27.58
C ALA A 149 37.48 -29.97 -28.86
N ILE A 150 36.42 -29.18 -29.05
CA ILE A 150 35.58 -29.22 -30.25
C ILE A 150 36.39 -28.84 -31.50
N ILE A 151 37.27 -27.83 -31.43
CA ILE A 151 38.13 -27.46 -32.56
C ILE A 151 39.06 -28.61 -32.96
N LEU A 152 39.69 -29.29 -31.99
CA LEU A 152 40.57 -30.43 -32.27
C LEU A 152 39.80 -31.60 -32.89
N MET A 153 38.57 -31.87 -32.40
CA MET A 153 37.70 -32.88 -32.99
C MET A 153 37.32 -32.54 -34.43
N LEU A 154 36.94 -31.29 -34.70
CA LEU A 154 36.62 -30.83 -36.06
C LEU A 154 37.82 -30.93 -37.00
N ALA A 155 39.02 -30.58 -36.53
CA ALA A 155 40.24 -30.71 -37.32
C ALA A 155 40.54 -32.16 -37.70
N HIS A 156 40.43 -33.10 -36.75
CA HIS A 156 40.66 -34.52 -37.04
C HIS A 156 39.62 -35.09 -38.03
N HIS A 157 38.33 -34.79 -37.84
CA HIS A 157 37.25 -35.44 -38.59
C HIS A 157 36.92 -34.74 -39.93
N GLY A 158 37.08 -33.42 -40.00
CA GLY A 158 36.68 -32.62 -41.17
C GLY A 158 37.82 -31.82 -41.80
N GLY A 159 39.00 -31.75 -41.16
CA GLY A 159 40.16 -31.05 -41.68
C GLY A 159 40.92 -31.81 -42.75
N LYS A 160 41.69 -31.09 -43.56
CA LYS A 160 42.63 -31.70 -44.51
C LYS A 160 43.74 -32.41 -43.73
N SER A 161 44.03 -33.66 -44.09
CA SER A 161 45.17 -34.40 -43.57
C SER A 161 46.37 -34.31 -44.51
N SER A 162 47.59 -34.34 -43.95
CA SER A 162 48.82 -34.40 -44.72
C SER A 162 49.90 -35.21 -43.97
N GLY A 163 50.84 -35.80 -44.71
CA GLY A 163 51.90 -36.63 -44.12
C GLY A 163 51.50 -38.09 -43.83
N GLY A 164 50.35 -38.55 -44.35
CA GLY A 164 49.96 -39.96 -44.29
C GLY A 164 51.02 -40.88 -44.90
N GLY A 165 51.36 -41.95 -44.18
CA GLY A 165 52.45 -42.87 -44.55
C GLY A 165 53.86 -42.38 -44.16
N THR A 166 53.97 -41.23 -43.49
CA THR A 166 55.22 -40.72 -42.92
C THR A 166 55.18 -40.75 -41.38
N ALA A 167 56.29 -40.41 -40.72
CA ALA A 167 56.36 -40.32 -39.27
C ALA A 167 55.62 -39.10 -38.68
N THR A 168 55.15 -38.16 -39.51
CA THR A 168 54.46 -36.95 -39.07
C THR A 168 53.14 -36.81 -39.80
N LEU A 169 52.03 -36.89 -39.06
CA LEU A 169 50.67 -36.75 -39.59
C LEU A 169 50.05 -35.46 -39.06
N VAL A 170 49.57 -34.61 -39.95
CA VAL A 170 49.01 -33.29 -39.62
C VAL A 170 47.56 -33.21 -40.05
N TYR A 171 46.71 -32.66 -39.18
CA TYR A 171 45.33 -32.30 -39.47
C TYR A 171 45.14 -30.79 -39.32
N ARG A 172 44.64 -30.16 -40.38
CA ARG A 172 44.41 -28.72 -40.43
C ARG A 172 43.05 -28.36 -39.83
N ASN A 173 42.92 -27.15 -39.32
CA ASN A 173 41.60 -26.65 -38.92
C ASN A 173 40.67 -26.46 -40.13
N ILE A 174 39.37 -26.27 -39.86
CA ILE A 174 38.36 -26.13 -40.93
C ILE A 174 38.62 -24.91 -41.84
N SER A 175 39.17 -23.83 -41.29
CA SER A 175 39.55 -22.64 -42.08
C SER A 175 40.85 -22.82 -42.88
N ASP A 176 41.50 -23.99 -42.79
CA ASP A 176 42.72 -24.35 -43.50
C ASP A 176 43.90 -23.39 -43.30
N ASN A 177 43.94 -22.66 -42.18
CA ASN A 177 44.96 -21.64 -41.91
C ASN A 177 45.98 -22.04 -40.82
N LYS A 178 45.72 -23.13 -40.08
CA LYS A 178 46.65 -23.65 -39.07
C LYS A 178 46.61 -25.18 -38.99
N ASP A 179 47.74 -25.74 -38.55
CA ASP A 179 47.85 -27.14 -38.17
C ASP A 179 47.34 -27.29 -36.73
N ALA A 180 46.13 -27.84 -36.56
CA ALA A 180 45.47 -27.94 -35.26
C ALA A 180 45.89 -29.19 -34.48
N LEU A 181 46.19 -30.29 -35.18
CA LEU A 181 46.71 -31.52 -34.60
C LEU A 181 47.92 -32.00 -35.40
N THR A 182 49.01 -32.31 -34.72
CA THR A 182 50.17 -32.99 -35.31
C THR A 182 50.52 -34.21 -34.46
N PHE A 183 50.59 -35.36 -35.11
CA PHE A 183 51.01 -36.62 -34.50
C PHE A 183 52.40 -36.99 -35.02
N THR A 184 53.28 -37.34 -34.09
CA THR A 184 54.51 -38.08 -34.44
C THR A 184 54.24 -39.54 -34.18
N THR A 185 54.54 -40.38 -35.16
CA THR A 185 54.39 -41.83 -35.04
C THR A 185 55.73 -42.54 -35.10
N ASP A 186 55.82 -43.66 -34.39
CA ASP A 186 56.94 -44.59 -34.53
C ASP A 186 56.82 -45.43 -35.81
N ALA A 187 57.79 -46.34 -36.03
CA ALA A 187 57.79 -47.25 -37.18
C ALA A 187 56.60 -48.23 -37.21
N ASN A 188 55.94 -48.44 -36.08
CA ASN A 188 54.76 -49.31 -35.96
C ASN A 188 53.45 -48.52 -36.14
N GLY A 189 53.52 -47.21 -36.36
CA GLY A 189 52.35 -46.33 -36.46
C GLY A 189 51.73 -45.93 -35.12
N ASN A 190 52.38 -46.24 -33.99
CA ASN A 190 51.92 -45.77 -32.69
C ASN A 190 52.24 -44.29 -32.53
N ARG A 191 51.33 -43.52 -31.91
CA ARG A 191 51.58 -42.10 -31.62
C ARG A 191 52.57 -41.97 -30.46
N SER A 192 53.75 -41.40 -30.74
CA SER A 192 54.82 -41.14 -29.76
C SER A 192 54.81 -39.69 -29.24
N ALA A 193 54.22 -38.76 -29.99
CA ALA A 193 53.95 -37.40 -29.55
C ALA A 193 52.67 -36.85 -30.19
N VAL A 194 51.98 -35.96 -29.45
CA VAL A 194 50.77 -35.29 -29.92
C VAL A 194 50.86 -33.80 -29.60
N VAL A 195 50.95 -32.97 -30.64
CA VAL A 195 50.90 -31.50 -30.52
C VAL A 195 49.48 -31.04 -30.84
N ARG A 196 48.90 -30.25 -29.93
CA ARG A 196 47.57 -29.66 -30.03
C ARG A 196 47.72 -28.14 -30.14
N ASN A 197 47.15 -27.56 -31.19
CA ASN A 197 47.12 -26.11 -31.40
C ASN A 197 45.68 -25.68 -31.77
N PRO A 198 44.73 -25.87 -30.83
CA PRO A 198 43.32 -25.59 -31.02
C PRO A 198 43.04 -24.13 -31.38
#